data_AF-E0UJ99-F1
#
_entry.id   AF-E0UJ99-F1
#
_cell.length_a   1.000
_cell.length_b   1.000
_cell.length_c   1.000
_cell.angle_alpha   90.00
_cell.angle_beta   90.00
_cell.angle_gamma   90.00
#
_symmetry.space_group_name_H-M   'P 1'
#
loop_
_entity.id
_entity.type
_entity.pdbx_description
1 polymer ?
#
loop_
_entity_poly.entity_id
_entity_poly.type
_entity_poly.pdbx_seq_one_letter_code
_entity_poly.pdbx_strand_id
1 'polypeptide(L)'
;MAHIRKAVMRKSAPAASLTNQSQLKTRRPIPQSTNLNLQQNSTRQPPLNPTQPLRHSLTHIAITNSSSPQKSPHLIQLKIGDGHDLKSARFAGDEVLEGCYDGEKTRYLRNGSTGEAVKKIQQALIDLKYPMPISTQKTGEPDGIYGAETSKTVKQFQTDQALKDKDGIVGKDTIEKLDQLLGTGPSPKPPEPPEPSTQELILQVVENADAATIATLRKDAKFLDSSQSLMTNAQFGKLAALLILVVPDKVVSKTAAKNEAVRILSAQLGGDKAIARRTIDKNIFVVIVPKDTLMTDLSEFSSLKGVKTFDGREWETTRGVGGITIGGKVYTAITEENLLGEDCTATYKGKPVSGFYTKGYSTTSHEFAHTLHLFVLEKADQKIITDAYNARKAIAKTKPDDPDQWVDGREGCYASQTEAEFFAQLSNAYLGTNTGNDPSTGDPRQNTKDWVKTHEPEVFKLLERLYSGATVSNANPRP
;
A
#
# COMPACT_ATOMS: atom_id res chain seq x y z
N MET A 1 -69.04 -6.75 -38.46
CA MET A 1 -69.19 -5.33 -38.08
C MET A 1 -67.91 -4.91 -37.36
N ALA A 2 -66.84 -4.49 -38.04
CA ALA A 2 -66.59 -3.17 -38.63
C ALA A 2 -66.58 -2.02 -37.59
N HIS A 3 -65.38 -1.60 -37.13
CA HIS A 3 -64.86 -0.26 -37.40
C HIS A 3 -63.36 -0.10 -37.04
N ILE A 4 -62.69 0.66 -37.90
CA ILE A 4 -61.25 0.96 -38.03
C ILE A 4 -61.08 2.48 -37.90
N ARG A 5 -59.97 2.96 -37.32
CA ARG A 5 -59.19 4.20 -37.69
C ARG A 5 -57.97 4.29 -36.74
N LYS A 6 -56.73 3.95 -37.14
CA LYS A 6 -55.67 4.62 -37.95
C LYS A 6 -55.10 5.96 -37.40
N ALA A 7 -53.85 5.85 -36.90
CA ALA A 7 -52.61 6.63 -37.08
C ALA A 7 -52.54 8.17 -36.85
N VAL A 8 -51.43 8.63 -36.23
CA VAL A 8 -50.32 9.39 -36.87
C VAL A 8 -49.14 9.64 -35.90
N MET A 9 -47.92 9.33 -36.34
CA MET A 9 -46.63 9.76 -35.77
C MET A 9 -46.30 11.22 -36.12
N ARG A 10 -45.61 11.95 -35.25
CA ARG A 10 -44.66 13.01 -35.66
C ARG A 10 -43.41 13.03 -34.77
N LYS A 11 -42.26 13.03 -35.44
CA LYS A 11 -40.90 13.30 -34.93
C LYS A 11 -40.73 14.79 -34.63
N SER A 12 -39.91 15.12 -33.65
CA SER A 12 -39.25 16.44 -33.54
C SER A 12 -37.83 16.26 -33.00
N ALA A 13 -36.86 16.75 -33.78
CA ALA A 13 -35.42 16.80 -33.53
C ALA A 13 -35.04 18.10 -32.79
N PRO A 14 -33.77 18.29 -32.36
CA PRO A 14 -33.41 19.13 -31.21
C PRO A 14 -33.08 20.58 -31.60
N ALA A 15 -33.27 21.50 -30.65
CA ALA A 15 -32.96 22.93 -30.78
C ALA A 15 -31.60 23.29 -30.17
N ALA A 16 -31.01 24.33 -30.75
CA ALA A 16 -29.61 24.70 -30.73
C ALA A 16 -29.09 25.42 -29.47
N SER A 17 -27.77 25.31 -29.33
CA SER A 17 -26.82 26.22 -28.70
C SER A 17 -27.19 27.70 -28.79
N LEU A 18 -27.11 28.41 -27.66
CA LEU A 18 -26.95 29.86 -27.62
C LEU A 18 -25.88 30.26 -26.60
N THR A 19 -24.85 30.89 -27.16
CA THR A 19 -23.78 31.69 -26.59
C THR A 19 -24.29 32.79 -25.64
N ASN A 20 -23.61 32.99 -24.51
CA ASN A 20 -23.87 34.12 -23.63
C ASN A 20 -22.75 35.16 -23.78
N GLN A 21 -23.09 36.31 -24.37
CA GLN A 21 -22.23 37.48 -24.51
C GLN A 21 -22.32 38.38 -23.27
N SER A 22 -21.17 38.94 -22.92
CA SER A 22 -20.90 40.01 -21.97
C SER A 22 -21.79 41.25 -22.15
N GLN A 23 -22.26 41.83 -21.04
CA GLN A 23 -22.58 43.26 -20.99
C GLN A 23 -21.95 43.95 -19.77
N LEU A 24 -21.11 44.94 -20.09
CA LEU A 24 -20.57 45.95 -19.20
C LEU A 24 -21.69 46.82 -18.62
N LYS A 25 -21.59 47.17 -17.33
CA LYS A 25 -22.20 48.38 -16.77
C LYS A 25 -21.16 49.24 -16.07
N THR A 26 -20.89 50.36 -16.74
CA THR A 26 -20.38 51.68 -16.37
C THR A 26 -20.20 52.05 -14.89
N ARG A 27 -18.99 52.52 -14.55
CA ARG A 27 -18.62 53.34 -13.37
C ARG A 27 -18.61 54.84 -13.70
N ARG A 28 -18.86 55.70 -12.69
CA ARG A 28 -18.39 57.11 -12.55
C ARG A 28 -18.61 57.63 -11.10
N PRO A 29 -17.97 58.74 -10.62
CA PRO A 29 -16.89 58.63 -9.61
C PRO A 29 -16.86 59.68 -8.45
N ILE A 30 -15.88 59.51 -7.51
CA ILE A 30 -15.10 60.55 -6.74
C ILE A 30 -15.83 61.31 -5.57
N PRO A 31 -15.17 61.77 -4.45
CA PRO A 31 -13.79 62.28 -4.33
C PRO A 31 -12.91 61.88 -3.12
N GLN A 32 -11.63 62.22 -3.28
CA GLN A 32 -10.55 62.30 -2.28
C GLN A 32 -10.61 63.61 -1.48
N SER A 33 -10.14 63.59 -0.23
CA SER A 33 -9.55 64.76 0.44
C SER A 33 -8.61 64.37 1.60
N THR A 34 -7.33 64.69 1.40
CA THR A 34 -6.34 65.32 2.31
C THR A 34 -5.89 64.69 3.65
N ASN A 35 -4.56 64.62 3.76
CA ASN A 35 -3.71 64.34 4.92
C ASN A 35 -3.89 65.30 6.11
N LEU A 36 -3.67 64.82 7.34
CA LEU A 36 -2.82 65.49 8.33
C LEU A 36 -2.21 64.48 9.32
N ASN A 37 -0.96 64.74 9.68
CA ASN A 37 -0.04 63.95 10.49
C ASN A 37 -0.12 64.37 11.97
N LEU A 38 0.01 63.45 12.94
CA LEU A 38 0.52 63.72 14.29
C LEU A 38 0.82 62.41 15.05
N GLN A 39 2.05 62.32 15.55
CA GLN A 39 2.60 61.25 16.38
C GLN A 39 1.90 61.16 17.74
N GLN A 40 1.77 59.94 18.30
CA GLN A 40 2.18 59.62 19.69
C GLN A 40 2.13 58.10 19.96
N ASN A 41 3.18 57.61 20.64
CA ASN A 41 3.35 56.27 21.18
C ASN A 41 2.25 55.88 22.18
N SER A 42 1.68 54.68 22.06
CA SER A 42 1.49 53.80 23.21
C SER A 42 1.11 52.37 22.80
N THR A 43 1.82 51.42 23.39
CA THR A 43 1.58 49.98 23.44
C THR A 43 0.11 49.58 23.67
N ARG A 44 -0.44 48.73 22.80
CA ARG A 44 -1.39 47.63 23.07
C ARG A 44 -1.77 46.94 21.75
N GLN A 45 -1.69 45.61 21.69
CA GLN A 45 -2.15 44.79 20.57
C GLN A 45 -3.68 44.82 20.44
N PRO A 46 -4.21 44.87 19.19
CA PRO A 46 -5.53 44.35 18.84
C PRO A 46 -5.48 43.47 17.56
N PRO A 47 -6.59 42.83 17.13
CA PRO A 47 -6.60 41.42 16.69
C PRO A 47 -6.35 41.21 15.19
N LEU A 48 -5.97 39.98 14.86
CA LEU A 48 -5.70 39.50 13.50
C LEU A 48 -6.99 39.33 12.70
N ASN A 49 -7.02 39.96 11.53
CA ASN A 49 -8.03 39.82 10.48
C ASN A 49 -7.46 38.86 9.40
N PRO A 50 -8.19 37.84 8.91
CA PRO A 50 -7.62 36.82 8.02
C PRO A 50 -7.85 37.21 6.56
N THR A 51 -6.78 37.44 5.79
CA THR A 51 -6.78 37.29 4.31
C THR A 51 -5.37 37.45 3.75
N GLN A 52 -4.67 36.34 3.55
CA GLN A 52 -3.85 35.96 2.39
C GLN A 52 -2.74 34.95 2.78
N PRO A 53 -2.48 33.94 1.96
CA PRO A 53 -1.54 32.87 2.27
C PRO A 53 -0.12 33.27 1.88
N LEU A 54 0.89 32.93 2.69
CA LEU A 54 2.27 32.59 2.27
C LEU A 54 3.23 32.45 3.47
N ARG A 55 4.02 31.35 3.45
CA ARG A 55 5.36 31.14 4.06
C ARG A 55 5.39 30.93 5.61
N HIS A 56 6.35 30.27 6.27
CA HIS A 56 7.78 30.01 6.05
C HIS A 56 8.28 28.78 6.86
N SER A 57 9.49 28.32 6.50
CA SER A 57 10.45 27.42 7.17
C SER A 57 10.58 27.53 8.69
N LEU A 58 11.06 26.45 9.34
CA LEU A 58 11.96 26.52 10.49
C LEU A 58 13.03 25.40 10.45
N THR A 59 14.25 25.82 10.79
CA THR A 59 15.54 25.14 10.80
C THR A 59 15.81 24.50 12.16
N HIS A 60 16.52 23.35 12.23
CA HIS A 60 17.52 23.11 13.28
C HIS A 60 18.63 22.15 12.80
N ILE A 61 19.86 22.65 12.86
CA ILE A 61 21.13 21.91 12.79
C ILE A 61 21.57 21.64 14.24
N ALA A 62 22.02 20.43 14.54
CA ALA A 62 23.01 20.17 15.59
C ALA A 62 23.81 18.90 15.25
N ILE A 63 25.13 19.09 15.06
CA ILE A 63 26.16 18.05 14.96
C ILE A 63 26.72 17.84 16.36
N THR A 64 26.88 16.59 16.80
CA THR A 64 27.98 16.20 17.71
C THR A 64 28.41 14.75 17.45
N ASN A 65 29.68 14.59 17.04
CA ASN A 65 30.44 13.34 17.10
C ASN A 65 30.95 13.13 18.53
N SER A 66 30.88 11.90 19.04
CA SER A 66 31.81 11.41 20.06
C SER A 66 31.92 9.89 20.01
N SER A 67 33.12 9.42 19.68
CA SER A 67 33.55 8.03 19.66
C SER A 67 34.23 7.64 20.97
N SER A 68 33.90 6.46 21.51
CA SER A 68 34.79 5.61 22.32
C SER A 68 34.23 4.18 22.43
N PRO A 69 35.09 3.15 22.59
CA PRO A 69 34.80 1.78 22.16
C PRO A 69 34.33 0.88 23.30
N GLN A 70 33.22 0.16 23.13
CA GLN A 70 32.81 -0.91 24.03
C GLN A 70 32.49 -2.20 23.25
N LYS A 71 33.37 -3.18 23.48
CA LYS A 71 33.25 -4.65 23.38
C LYS A 71 32.19 -5.21 22.41
N SER A 72 32.70 -5.86 21.37
CA SER A 72 31.97 -6.68 20.41
C SER A 72 30.97 -7.63 21.09
N PRO A 73 29.68 -7.63 20.70
CA PRO A 73 28.79 -8.74 20.99
C PRO A 73 29.25 -9.93 20.16
N HIS A 74 29.17 -11.14 20.72
CA HIS A 74 29.46 -12.40 20.04
C HIS A 74 28.71 -12.42 18.69
N LEU A 75 29.47 -12.29 17.60
CA LEU A 75 28.96 -12.47 16.25
C LEU A 75 28.64 -13.95 16.10
N ILE A 76 27.36 -14.26 15.94
CA ILE A 76 26.89 -15.55 15.41
C ILE A 76 27.71 -15.78 14.13
N GLN A 77 28.52 -16.83 14.11
CA GLN A 77 29.46 -17.09 13.02
C GLN A 77 28.69 -17.63 11.80
N LEU A 78 27.98 -16.75 11.09
CA LEU A 78 27.31 -17.07 9.83
C LEU A 78 28.29 -17.04 8.64
N LYS A 79 29.53 -17.49 8.82
CA LYS A 79 30.52 -17.44 7.74
C LYS A 79 30.48 -18.74 6.96
N ILE A 80 29.75 -18.72 5.84
CA ILE A 80 29.74 -19.80 4.83
C ILE A 80 31.19 -20.24 4.54
N GLY A 81 31.56 -21.46 4.99
CA GLY A 81 32.85 -22.08 4.70
C GLY A 81 33.91 -22.07 5.82
N ASP A 82 33.55 -21.94 7.10
CA ASP A 82 34.49 -22.13 8.23
C ASP A 82 34.65 -23.59 8.69
N GLY A 83 33.79 -24.49 8.20
CA GLY A 83 33.86 -25.93 8.45
C GLY A 83 33.18 -26.38 9.75
N HIS A 84 32.43 -25.50 10.42
CA HIS A 84 31.74 -25.79 11.68
C HIS A 84 30.21 -25.63 11.59
N ASP A 85 29.63 -25.85 10.41
CA ASP A 85 28.19 -25.76 10.15
C ASP A 85 27.47 -27.11 10.27
N LEU A 86 26.18 -27.08 10.61
CA LEU A 86 25.28 -28.23 10.47
C LEU A 86 25.20 -28.68 9.00
N LYS A 87 25.19 -29.99 8.76
CA LYS A 87 25.36 -30.58 7.41
C LYS A 87 24.06 -31.08 6.81
N SER A 88 23.09 -31.45 7.64
CA SER A 88 21.81 -31.96 7.16
C SER A 88 21.05 -30.82 6.49
N ALA A 89 20.43 -31.11 5.34
CA ALA A 89 19.58 -30.15 4.63
C ALA A 89 18.42 -29.61 5.50
N ARG A 90 18.06 -30.34 6.57
CA ARG A 90 17.03 -29.95 7.53
C ARG A 90 17.48 -28.81 8.45
N PHE A 91 18.74 -28.80 8.87
CA PHE A 91 19.22 -27.89 9.91
C PHE A 91 20.20 -26.82 9.42
N ALA A 92 20.97 -27.11 8.36
CA ALA A 92 21.95 -26.19 7.79
C ALA A 92 21.34 -24.82 7.47
N GLY A 93 21.98 -23.76 7.94
CA GLY A 93 21.59 -22.36 7.69
C GLY A 93 20.44 -21.83 8.55
N ASP A 94 19.93 -22.60 9.52
CA ASP A 94 18.97 -22.11 10.50
C ASP A 94 19.69 -21.41 11.66
N GLU A 95 19.58 -20.08 11.76
CA GLU A 95 20.30 -19.26 12.76
C GLU A 95 20.17 -19.79 14.19
N VAL A 96 19.00 -20.31 14.57
CA VAL A 96 18.77 -20.79 15.94
C VAL A 96 19.45 -22.13 16.16
N LEU A 97 19.42 -23.03 15.17
CA LEU A 97 20.03 -24.36 15.28
C LEU A 97 21.55 -24.29 15.14
N GLU A 98 22.08 -23.43 14.27
CA GLU A 98 23.52 -23.13 14.21
C GLU A 98 24.00 -22.56 15.55
N GLY A 99 23.26 -21.60 16.15
CA GLY A 99 23.57 -21.10 17.49
C GLY A 99 23.50 -22.18 18.59
N CYS A 100 22.62 -23.18 18.46
CA CYS A 100 22.64 -24.35 19.35
C CYS A 100 23.92 -25.16 19.18
N TYR A 101 24.38 -25.36 17.93
CA TYR A 101 25.57 -26.13 17.59
C TYR A 101 26.86 -25.43 18.04
N ASP A 102 26.89 -24.10 17.95
CA ASP A 102 27.96 -23.23 18.43
C ASP A 102 28.06 -23.17 19.97
N GLY A 103 27.06 -23.73 20.67
CA GLY A 103 27.04 -23.75 22.13
C GLY A 103 26.54 -22.44 22.75
N GLU A 104 25.82 -21.59 21.99
CA GLU A 104 25.17 -20.40 22.53
C GLU A 104 24.01 -20.80 23.43
N LYS A 105 24.26 -20.89 24.74
CA LYS A 105 23.26 -21.35 25.72
C LYS A 105 21.95 -20.57 25.70
N THR A 106 21.95 -19.31 25.25
CA THR A 106 20.74 -18.48 25.08
C THR A 106 19.85 -18.96 23.93
N ARG A 107 20.40 -19.67 22.94
CA ARG A 107 19.70 -20.20 21.76
C ARG A 107 19.17 -21.61 21.95
N TYR A 108 19.61 -22.33 22.99
CA TYR A 108 19.18 -23.71 23.26
C TYR A 108 17.66 -23.81 23.36
N LEU A 109 17.09 -24.79 22.65
CA LEU A 109 15.65 -25.05 22.65
C LEU A 109 15.25 -25.87 23.88
N ARG A 110 14.25 -25.40 24.61
CA ARG A 110 13.77 -26.01 25.87
C ARG A 110 12.29 -25.69 26.07
N ASN A 111 11.70 -26.19 27.16
CA ASN A 111 10.30 -25.87 27.48
C ASN A 111 10.01 -24.36 27.40
N GLY A 112 9.01 -24.00 26.58
CA GLY A 112 8.63 -22.61 26.29
C GLY A 112 9.22 -22.02 25.00
N SER A 113 10.22 -22.66 24.39
CA SER A 113 10.69 -22.30 23.05
C SER A 113 9.59 -22.54 22.01
N THR A 114 9.50 -21.68 21.00
CA THR A 114 8.54 -21.82 19.89
C THR A 114 9.17 -21.41 18.56
N GLY A 115 8.57 -21.82 17.45
CA GLY A 115 8.94 -21.38 16.09
C GLY A 115 9.49 -22.49 15.19
N GLU A 116 10.01 -22.10 14.03
CA GLU A 116 10.41 -23.04 12.96
C GLU A 116 11.55 -23.97 13.36
N ALA A 117 12.52 -23.49 14.15
CA ALA A 117 13.58 -24.35 14.68
C ALA A 117 13.02 -25.50 15.54
N VAL A 118 11.98 -25.24 16.34
CA VAL A 118 11.31 -26.28 17.14
C VAL A 118 10.59 -27.29 16.23
N LYS A 119 9.89 -26.83 15.18
CA LYS A 119 9.25 -27.72 14.20
C LYS A 119 10.27 -28.65 13.54
N LYS A 120 11.43 -28.13 13.16
CA LYS A 120 12.51 -28.91 12.56
C LYS A 120 12.99 -30.03 13.50
N ILE A 121 13.15 -29.75 14.80
CA ILE A 121 13.48 -30.76 15.81
C ILE A 121 12.37 -31.80 15.96
N GLN A 122 11.12 -31.36 16.13
CA GLN A 122 9.99 -32.26 16.27
C GLN A 122 9.87 -33.19 15.05
N GLN A 123 10.00 -32.64 13.84
CA GLN A 123 9.99 -33.44 12.62
C GLN A 123 11.16 -34.43 12.55
N ALA A 124 12.37 -34.01 12.95
CA ALA A 124 13.52 -34.90 13.00
C ALA A 124 13.30 -36.10 13.95
N LEU A 125 12.71 -35.86 15.12
CA LEU A 125 12.36 -36.91 16.07
C LEU A 125 11.33 -37.88 15.48
N ILE A 126 10.29 -37.37 14.81
CA ILE A 126 9.28 -38.19 14.12
C ILE A 126 9.93 -39.07 13.05
N ASP A 127 10.82 -38.51 12.24
CA ASP A 127 11.53 -39.24 11.18
C ASP A 127 12.39 -40.37 11.76
N LEU A 128 13.04 -40.10 12.90
CA LEU A 128 13.80 -41.07 13.71
C LEU A 128 12.90 -42.03 14.52
N LYS A 129 11.59 -42.07 14.22
CA LYS A 129 10.59 -42.98 14.80
C LYS A 129 10.27 -42.73 16.27
N TYR A 130 10.47 -41.50 16.75
CA TYR A 130 9.96 -41.05 18.04
C TYR A 130 8.54 -40.49 17.87
N PRO A 131 7.50 -41.12 18.44
CA PRO A 131 6.12 -40.64 18.28
C PRO A 131 5.90 -39.28 18.95
N MET A 132 5.24 -38.37 18.25
CA MET A 132 4.84 -37.05 18.77
C MET A 132 3.35 -36.74 18.49
N PRO A 133 2.42 -37.56 19.01
CA PRO A 133 0.98 -37.44 18.70
C PRO A 133 0.34 -36.14 19.20
N ILE A 134 0.83 -35.53 20.28
CA ILE A 134 0.28 -34.25 20.78
C ILE A 134 0.70 -33.11 19.86
N SER A 135 1.99 -33.06 19.52
CA SER A 135 2.57 -32.00 18.69
C SER A 135 2.08 -32.04 17.23
N THR A 136 1.50 -33.15 16.77
CA THR A 136 0.95 -33.32 15.42
C THR A 136 -0.58 -33.37 15.39
N GLN A 137 -1.25 -33.30 16.54
CA GLN A 137 -2.68 -33.61 16.69
C GLN A 137 -3.59 -32.77 15.80
N LYS A 138 -3.26 -31.48 15.58
CA LYS A 138 -4.16 -30.51 14.93
C LYS A 138 -4.12 -30.60 13.41
N THR A 139 -2.93 -30.73 12.84
CA THR A 139 -2.70 -30.56 11.40
C THR A 139 -2.07 -31.79 10.76
N GLY A 140 -1.60 -32.76 11.56
CA GLY A 140 -0.75 -33.85 11.10
C GLY A 140 0.74 -33.47 10.98
N GLU A 141 1.08 -32.21 11.22
CA GLU A 141 2.44 -31.66 11.17
C GLU A 141 2.86 -31.12 12.56
N PRO A 142 4.17 -31.02 12.86
CA PRO A 142 4.63 -30.45 14.11
C PRO A 142 4.15 -29.01 14.36
N ASP A 143 3.65 -28.77 15.57
CA ASP A 143 3.09 -27.48 15.99
C ASP A 143 4.12 -26.37 16.23
N GLY A 144 5.40 -26.72 16.36
CA GLY A 144 6.48 -25.76 16.64
C GLY A 144 6.50 -25.26 18.08
N ILE A 145 5.87 -25.98 19.01
CA ILE A 145 5.82 -25.62 20.42
C ILE A 145 6.66 -26.62 21.22
N TYR A 146 7.69 -26.12 21.90
CA TYR A 146 8.54 -26.95 22.75
C TYR A 146 7.86 -27.12 24.10
N GLY A 147 6.90 -28.04 24.16
CA GLY A 147 6.17 -28.40 25.38
C GLY A 147 6.69 -29.67 26.05
N ALA A 148 5.90 -30.19 26.99
CA ALA A 148 6.25 -31.37 27.78
C ALA A 148 6.50 -32.63 26.92
N GLU A 149 5.75 -32.82 25.82
CA GLU A 149 5.99 -33.93 24.88
C GLU A 149 7.36 -33.78 24.21
N THR A 150 7.65 -32.63 23.60
CA THR A 150 8.93 -32.36 22.93
C THR A 150 10.11 -32.54 23.88
N SER A 151 10.05 -31.98 25.09
CA SER A 151 11.11 -32.13 26.09
C SER A 151 11.33 -33.60 26.50
N LYS A 152 10.23 -34.34 26.74
CA LYS A 152 10.31 -35.77 27.07
C LYS A 152 10.92 -36.57 25.92
N THR A 153 10.52 -36.29 24.69
CA THR A 153 11.00 -37.01 23.51
C THR A 153 12.47 -36.69 23.21
N VAL A 154 12.90 -35.44 23.37
CA VAL A 154 14.32 -35.07 23.28
C VAL A 154 15.13 -35.78 24.36
N LYS A 155 14.62 -35.85 25.59
CA LYS A 155 15.28 -36.60 26.67
C LYS A 155 15.39 -38.10 26.37
N GLN A 156 14.36 -38.68 25.75
CA GLN A 156 14.41 -40.07 25.29
C GLN A 156 15.47 -40.26 24.20
N PHE A 157 15.47 -39.40 23.19
CA PHE A 157 16.48 -39.40 22.13
C PHE A 157 17.91 -39.28 22.70
N GLN A 158 18.15 -38.32 23.59
CA GLN A 158 19.44 -38.14 24.27
C GLN A 158 19.87 -39.42 25.02
N THR A 159 18.90 -40.11 25.63
CA THR A 159 19.16 -41.37 26.35
C THR A 159 19.52 -42.49 25.38
N ASP A 160 18.75 -42.66 24.31
CA ASP A 160 18.95 -43.72 23.31
C ASP A 160 20.26 -43.55 22.53
N GLN A 161 20.66 -42.30 22.29
CA GLN A 161 21.93 -41.96 21.64
C GLN A 161 23.12 -41.88 22.60
N ALA A 162 22.92 -42.22 23.88
CA ALA A 162 23.94 -42.18 24.93
C ALA A 162 24.68 -40.83 25.04
N LEU A 163 23.96 -39.72 24.85
CA LEU A 163 24.52 -38.38 25.00
C LEU A 163 24.85 -38.08 26.47
N LYS A 164 25.80 -37.16 26.66
CA LYS A 164 26.29 -36.76 27.99
C LYS A 164 25.18 -36.16 28.84
N ASP A 165 24.43 -35.23 28.28
CA ASP A 165 23.30 -34.55 28.93
C ASP A 165 21.97 -35.17 28.48
N LYS A 166 21.11 -35.52 29.45
CA LYS A 166 19.78 -36.13 29.27
C LYS A 166 18.72 -35.26 29.93
N ASP A 167 18.79 -33.97 29.62
CA ASP A 167 18.03 -32.90 30.25
C ASP A 167 16.76 -32.53 29.46
N GLY A 168 16.59 -33.07 28.25
CA GLY A 168 15.49 -32.71 27.35
C GLY A 168 15.64 -31.33 26.73
N ILE A 169 16.87 -30.80 26.64
CA ILE A 169 17.23 -29.52 26.02
C ILE A 169 18.02 -29.79 24.74
N VAL A 170 17.66 -29.11 23.64
CA VAL A 170 18.46 -29.16 22.41
C VAL A 170 19.60 -28.16 22.51
N GLY A 171 20.74 -28.64 22.99
CA GLY A 171 22.03 -27.96 22.93
C GLY A 171 22.98 -28.61 21.93
N LYS A 172 24.25 -28.19 21.94
CA LYS A 172 25.31 -28.62 21.01
C LYS A 172 25.31 -30.12 20.70
N ASP A 173 25.51 -30.97 21.70
CA ASP A 173 25.63 -32.42 21.50
C ASP A 173 24.35 -33.04 20.94
N THR A 174 23.18 -32.46 21.26
CA THR A 174 21.88 -32.94 20.78
C THR A 174 21.66 -32.59 19.32
N ILE A 175 21.92 -31.34 18.92
CA ILE A 175 21.75 -30.92 17.53
C ILE A 175 22.80 -31.59 16.62
N GLU A 176 24.03 -31.72 17.10
CA GLU A 176 25.09 -32.44 16.39
C GLU A 176 24.68 -33.89 16.08
N LYS A 177 24.13 -34.59 17.08
CA LYS A 177 23.74 -35.99 16.90
C LYS A 177 22.54 -36.14 15.98
N LEU A 178 21.55 -35.25 16.09
CA LEU A 178 20.40 -35.23 15.17
C LEU A 178 20.88 -35.00 13.73
N ASP A 179 21.79 -34.05 13.53
CA ASP A 179 22.35 -33.71 12.22
C ASP A 179 23.10 -34.91 11.59
N GLN A 180 23.94 -35.58 12.37
CA GLN A 180 24.66 -36.79 11.93
C GLN A 180 23.72 -37.92 11.49
N LEU A 181 22.63 -38.16 12.24
CA LEU A 181 21.68 -39.22 11.94
C LEU A 181 20.84 -38.92 10.71
N LEU A 182 20.54 -37.65 10.45
CA LEU A 182 19.81 -37.22 9.26
C LEU A 182 20.71 -37.07 8.02
N GLY A 183 22.02 -36.92 8.20
CA GLY A 183 22.99 -36.79 7.11
C GLY A 183 23.39 -38.10 6.40
N THR A 184 22.94 -39.27 6.86
CA THR A 184 23.36 -40.59 6.32
C THR A 184 22.29 -41.39 5.57
N GLY A 185 21.05 -40.89 5.51
CA GLY A 185 20.01 -41.47 4.64
C GLY A 185 19.96 -40.76 3.28
N PRO A 186 19.55 -41.42 2.17
CA PRO A 186 19.05 -40.67 1.04
C PRO A 186 17.92 -39.80 1.57
N SER A 187 18.11 -38.49 1.53
CA SER A 187 17.03 -37.55 1.84
C SER A 187 15.82 -38.00 1.01
N PRO A 188 14.60 -38.07 1.57
CA PRO A 188 13.44 -37.77 0.74
C PRO A 188 13.84 -36.47 0.04
N LYS A 189 13.92 -36.46 -1.31
CA LYS A 189 14.12 -35.21 -2.05
C LYS A 189 13.18 -34.23 -1.34
N PRO A 190 13.67 -33.10 -0.76
CA PRO A 190 12.76 -32.08 -0.25
C PRO A 190 11.68 -31.97 -1.30
N PRO A 191 10.36 -32.05 -0.96
CA PRO A 191 9.34 -31.98 -1.99
C PRO A 191 9.76 -30.84 -2.88
N GLU A 192 10.14 -31.17 -4.12
CA GLU A 192 10.68 -30.20 -5.06
C GLU A 192 9.72 -29.04 -4.96
N PRO A 193 10.19 -27.80 -4.65
CA PRO A 193 9.28 -26.69 -4.45
C PRO A 193 8.24 -26.80 -5.56
N PRO A 194 6.94 -26.96 -5.22
CA PRO A 194 5.95 -27.39 -6.20
C PRO A 194 6.18 -26.55 -7.44
N GLU A 195 6.38 -27.20 -8.60
CA GLU A 195 6.70 -26.47 -9.82
C GLU A 195 5.72 -25.30 -9.92
N PRO A 196 6.22 -24.08 -10.17
CA PRO A 196 5.37 -22.90 -10.12
C PRO A 196 4.18 -23.16 -11.03
N SER A 197 2.99 -22.98 -10.45
CA SER A 197 1.74 -23.15 -11.18
C SER A 197 1.75 -22.28 -12.43
N THR A 198 0.96 -22.64 -13.44
CA THR A 198 0.85 -21.82 -14.66
C THR A 198 0.52 -20.35 -14.34
N GLN A 199 -0.29 -20.10 -13.31
CA GLN A 199 -0.63 -18.76 -12.82
C GLN A 199 0.62 -18.02 -12.30
N GLU A 200 1.46 -18.67 -11.51
CA GLU A 200 2.68 -18.10 -10.95
C GLU A 200 3.71 -17.83 -12.06
N LEU A 201 3.86 -18.73 -13.02
CA LEU A 201 4.71 -18.52 -14.20
C LEU A 201 4.26 -17.31 -15.02
N ILE A 202 2.95 -17.16 -15.28
CA ILE A 202 2.41 -15.99 -15.97
C ILE A 202 2.78 -14.71 -15.20
N LEU A 203 2.54 -14.68 -13.89
CA LEU A 203 2.87 -13.50 -13.07
C LEU A 203 4.37 -13.19 -13.08
N GLN A 204 5.23 -14.19 -12.95
CA GLN A 204 6.69 -14.02 -13.01
C GLN A 204 7.14 -13.47 -14.38
N VAL A 205 6.59 -14.00 -15.48
CA VAL A 205 6.91 -13.52 -16.83
C VAL A 205 6.46 -12.07 -17.01
N VAL A 206 5.22 -11.72 -16.64
CA VAL A 206 4.72 -10.34 -16.75
C VAL A 206 5.49 -9.38 -15.82
N GLU A 207 5.86 -9.83 -14.63
CA GLU A 207 6.63 -9.04 -13.67
C GLU A 207 8.03 -8.69 -14.20
N ASN A 208 8.61 -9.50 -15.08
CA ASN A 208 9.92 -9.25 -15.70
C ASN A 208 9.84 -8.75 -17.15
N ALA A 209 8.62 -8.58 -17.70
CA ALA A 209 8.41 -8.16 -19.07
C ALA A 209 8.79 -6.68 -19.29
N ASP A 210 9.28 -6.38 -20.49
CA ASP A 210 9.51 -5.01 -20.93
C ASP A 210 8.21 -4.28 -21.29
N ALA A 211 8.28 -2.95 -21.46
CA ALA A 211 7.11 -2.12 -21.73
C ALA A 211 6.38 -2.50 -23.04
N ALA A 212 7.12 -2.99 -24.06
CA ALA A 212 6.53 -3.38 -25.34
C ALA A 212 5.72 -4.68 -25.21
N THR A 213 6.25 -5.64 -24.45
CA THR A 213 5.59 -6.89 -24.11
C THR A 213 4.35 -6.63 -23.26
N ILE A 214 4.45 -5.78 -22.23
CA ILE A 214 3.29 -5.34 -21.43
C ILE A 214 2.22 -4.70 -22.33
N ALA A 215 2.61 -3.78 -23.21
CA ALA A 215 1.67 -3.12 -24.13
C ALA A 215 0.98 -4.10 -25.09
N THR A 216 1.66 -5.18 -25.47
CA THR A 216 1.10 -6.25 -26.31
C THR A 216 0.11 -7.10 -25.50
N LEU A 217 0.51 -7.59 -24.32
CA LEU A 217 -0.33 -8.41 -23.45
C LEU A 217 -1.61 -7.67 -23.01
N ARG A 218 -1.52 -6.36 -22.73
CA ARG A 218 -2.68 -5.51 -22.42
C ARG A 218 -3.74 -5.47 -23.53
N LYS A 219 -3.36 -5.69 -24.79
CA LYS A 219 -4.26 -5.63 -25.95
C LYS A 219 -4.72 -7.01 -26.41
N ASP A 220 -4.12 -8.07 -25.89
CA ASP A 220 -4.46 -9.44 -26.25
C ASP A 220 -5.68 -9.91 -25.43
N ALA A 221 -6.86 -9.83 -26.05
CA ALA A 221 -8.10 -10.27 -25.43
C ALA A 221 -8.06 -11.76 -25.04
N LYS A 222 -7.42 -12.63 -25.84
CA LYS A 222 -7.36 -14.07 -25.53
C LYS A 222 -6.50 -14.32 -24.30
N PHE A 223 -5.36 -13.64 -24.19
CA PHE A 223 -4.53 -13.69 -23.00
C PHE A 223 -5.32 -13.23 -21.77
N LEU A 224 -5.94 -12.05 -21.83
CA LEU A 224 -6.70 -11.50 -20.70
C LEU A 224 -7.88 -12.39 -20.28
N ASP A 225 -8.65 -12.91 -21.24
CA ASP A 225 -9.79 -13.82 -20.97
C ASP A 225 -9.31 -15.13 -20.33
N SER A 226 -8.23 -15.71 -20.87
CA SER A 226 -7.66 -16.95 -20.35
C SER A 226 -7.08 -16.75 -18.94
N SER A 227 -6.33 -15.67 -18.72
CA SER A 227 -5.79 -15.33 -17.39
C SER A 227 -6.91 -15.07 -16.38
N GLN A 228 -7.97 -14.34 -16.76
CA GLN A 228 -9.10 -14.05 -15.88
C GLN A 228 -9.92 -15.30 -15.52
N SER A 229 -9.99 -16.28 -16.43
CA SER A 229 -10.63 -17.56 -16.17
C SER A 229 -9.78 -18.45 -15.26
N LEU A 230 -8.46 -18.44 -15.45
CA LEU A 230 -7.51 -19.34 -14.78
C LEU A 230 -7.14 -18.89 -13.35
N MET A 231 -7.09 -17.58 -13.11
CA MET A 231 -6.56 -16.99 -11.89
C MET A 231 -7.65 -16.72 -10.84
N THR A 232 -7.25 -16.74 -9.56
CA THR A 232 -8.07 -16.18 -8.47
C THR A 232 -8.20 -14.66 -8.61
N ASN A 233 -9.13 -14.04 -7.87
CA ASN A 233 -9.27 -12.58 -7.88
C ASN A 233 -7.97 -11.87 -7.49
N ALA A 234 -7.27 -12.37 -6.46
CA ALA A 234 -6.00 -11.80 -6.00
C ALA A 234 -4.89 -11.91 -7.07
N GLN A 235 -4.76 -13.08 -7.71
CA GLN A 235 -3.78 -13.30 -8.77
C GLN A 235 -4.07 -12.42 -10.00
N PHE A 236 -5.33 -12.36 -10.43
CA PHE A 236 -5.70 -11.52 -11.57
C PHE A 236 -5.61 -10.02 -11.25
N GLY A 237 -5.90 -9.63 -10.00
CA GLY A 237 -5.67 -8.27 -9.50
C GLY A 237 -4.20 -7.87 -9.55
N LYS A 238 -3.28 -8.77 -9.15
CA LYS A 238 -1.83 -8.56 -9.31
C LYS A 238 -1.42 -8.46 -10.77
N LEU A 239 -1.95 -9.33 -11.64
CA LEU A 239 -1.70 -9.25 -13.08
C LEU A 239 -2.17 -7.90 -13.65
N ALA A 240 -3.37 -7.44 -13.30
CA ALA A 240 -3.88 -6.15 -13.73
C ALA A 240 -3.01 -4.98 -13.24
N ALA A 241 -2.57 -5.01 -11.97
CA ALA A 241 -1.65 -4.02 -11.41
C ALA A 241 -0.33 -3.95 -12.19
N LEU A 242 0.28 -5.11 -12.50
CA LEU A 242 1.49 -5.19 -13.32
C LEU A 242 1.27 -4.63 -14.73
N LEU A 243 0.14 -4.95 -15.34
CA LEU A 243 -0.18 -4.49 -16.69
C LEU A 243 -0.44 -2.99 -16.74
N ILE A 244 -1.06 -2.36 -15.73
CA ILE A 244 -1.40 -0.91 -15.76
C ILE A 244 -0.25 -0.02 -15.31
N LEU A 245 0.74 -0.57 -14.62
CA LEU A 245 1.85 0.20 -14.06
C LEU A 245 2.87 0.57 -15.13
N VAL A 246 3.19 1.86 -15.17
CA VAL A 246 4.25 2.46 -15.98
C VAL A 246 5.35 2.91 -15.03
N VAL A 247 6.56 2.39 -15.25
CA VAL A 247 7.77 2.74 -14.50
C VAL A 247 8.72 3.47 -15.43
N PRO A 248 8.69 4.82 -15.48
CA PRO A 248 9.60 5.59 -16.32
C PRO A 248 11.07 5.28 -16.03
N ASP A 249 11.92 5.39 -17.06
CA ASP A 249 13.34 5.09 -16.91
C ASP A 249 14.08 6.01 -15.93
N LYS A 250 13.50 7.17 -15.64
CA LYS A 250 14.02 8.16 -14.71
C LYS A 250 13.72 7.85 -13.24
N VAL A 251 12.88 6.86 -12.93
CA VAL A 251 12.62 6.45 -11.54
C VAL A 251 13.94 5.99 -10.92
N VAL A 252 14.30 6.55 -9.77
CA VAL A 252 15.63 6.37 -9.15
C VAL A 252 15.79 4.94 -8.62
N SER A 253 14.81 4.47 -7.87
CA SER A 253 14.76 3.17 -7.21
C SER A 253 13.73 2.26 -7.88
N LYS A 254 13.91 1.99 -9.19
CA LYS A 254 12.93 1.31 -10.05
C LYS A 254 12.29 0.07 -9.43
N THR A 255 13.10 -0.89 -8.97
CA THR A 255 12.61 -2.15 -8.41
C THR A 255 11.81 -1.93 -7.12
N ALA A 256 12.33 -1.11 -6.20
CA ALA A 256 11.65 -0.84 -4.94
C ALA A 256 10.31 -0.11 -5.18
N ALA A 257 10.32 0.94 -6.01
CA ALA A 257 9.12 1.70 -6.33
C ALA A 257 8.09 0.86 -7.08
N LYS A 258 8.52 0.02 -8.03
CA LYS A 258 7.66 -0.93 -8.74
C LYS A 258 7.01 -1.92 -7.77
N ASN A 259 7.81 -2.56 -6.92
CA ASN A 259 7.31 -3.58 -6.00
C ASN A 259 6.29 -3.00 -5.04
N GLU A 260 6.56 -1.81 -4.51
CA GLU A 260 5.62 -1.12 -3.61
C GLU A 260 4.34 -0.68 -4.33
N ALA A 261 4.46 -0.10 -5.53
CA ALA A 261 3.29 0.27 -6.33
C ALA A 261 2.42 -0.96 -6.65
N VAL A 262 3.02 -2.07 -7.09
CA VAL A 262 2.31 -3.32 -7.35
C VAL A 262 1.64 -3.84 -6.09
N ARG A 263 2.31 -3.80 -4.93
CA ARG A 263 1.74 -4.24 -3.65
C ARG A 263 0.47 -3.47 -3.29
N ILE A 264 0.50 -2.14 -3.39
CA ILE A 264 -0.64 -1.28 -3.06
C ILE A 264 -1.77 -1.46 -4.09
N LEU A 265 -1.46 -1.42 -5.38
CA LEU A 265 -2.47 -1.56 -6.45
C LEU A 265 -3.12 -2.95 -6.43
N SER A 266 -2.34 -4.00 -6.14
CA SER A 266 -2.88 -5.37 -6.01
C SER A 266 -3.85 -5.49 -4.84
N ALA A 267 -3.63 -4.78 -3.74
CA ALA A 267 -4.58 -4.72 -2.63
C ALA A 267 -5.92 -4.08 -3.06
N GLN A 268 -5.88 -3.13 -3.99
CA GLN A 268 -7.09 -2.45 -4.49
C GLN A 268 -7.81 -3.18 -5.63
N LEU A 269 -7.13 -4.12 -6.30
CA LEU A 269 -7.67 -4.88 -7.44
C LEU A 269 -7.90 -6.36 -7.13
N GLY A 270 -7.46 -6.83 -5.96
CA GLY A 270 -7.43 -8.25 -5.62
C GLY A 270 -8.78 -8.85 -5.22
N GLY A 271 -9.82 -8.04 -4.99
CA GLY A 271 -11.12 -8.54 -4.53
C GLY A 271 -12.10 -8.89 -5.64
N ASP A 272 -12.01 -8.24 -6.80
CA ASP A 272 -12.98 -8.42 -7.90
C ASP A 272 -12.28 -8.40 -9.27
N LYS A 273 -12.17 -9.59 -9.89
CA LYS A 273 -11.53 -9.73 -11.20
C LYS A 273 -12.26 -9.01 -12.33
N ALA A 274 -13.56 -8.72 -12.20
CA ALA A 274 -14.29 -7.94 -13.19
C ALA A 274 -13.88 -6.46 -13.13
N ILE A 275 -13.67 -5.93 -11.92
CA ILE A 275 -13.13 -4.58 -11.72
C ILE A 275 -11.67 -4.49 -12.21
N ALA A 276 -10.85 -5.49 -11.88
CA ALA A 276 -9.48 -5.58 -12.39
C ALA A 276 -9.43 -5.61 -13.93
N ARG A 277 -10.29 -6.42 -14.57
CA ARG A 277 -10.38 -6.48 -16.03
C ARG A 277 -10.82 -5.14 -16.62
N ARG A 278 -11.87 -4.55 -16.07
CA ARG A 278 -12.39 -3.26 -16.53
C ARG A 278 -11.35 -2.15 -16.41
N THR A 279 -10.49 -2.18 -15.39
CA THR A 279 -9.38 -1.23 -15.25
C THR A 279 -8.44 -1.29 -16.46
N ILE A 280 -8.15 -2.49 -16.98
CA ILE A 280 -7.37 -2.66 -18.22
C ILE A 280 -8.16 -2.15 -19.43
N ASP A 281 -9.42 -2.58 -19.57
CA ASP A 281 -10.27 -2.23 -20.72
C ASP A 281 -10.58 -0.73 -20.82
N LYS A 282 -10.63 -0.02 -19.69
CA LYS A 282 -10.79 1.44 -19.60
C LYS A 282 -9.52 2.22 -19.95
N ASN A 283 -8.45 1.53 -20.35
CA ASN A 283 -7.20 2.12 -20.78
C ASN A 283 -6.58 3.00 -19.67
N ILE A 284 -6.67 2.51 -18.42
CA ILE A 284 -6.06 3.13 -17.24
C ILE A 284 -4.56 2.81 -17.21
N PHE A 285 -3.74 3.81 -16.92
CA PHE A 285 -2.30 3.69 -16.68
C PHE A 285 -1.94 4.36 -15.35
N VAL A 286 -1.16 3.67 -14.52
CA VAL A 286 -0.63 4.23 -13.27
C VAL A 286 0.84 4.53 -13.50
N VAL A 287 1.26 5.79 -13.41
CA VAL A 287 2.61 6.23 -13.74
C VAL A 287 3.34 6.64 -12.47
N ILE A 288 4.52 6.06 -12.24
CA ILE A 288 5.40 6.48 -11.15
C ILE A 288 6.12 7.78 -11.57
N VAL A 289 5.86 8.86 -10.84
CA VAL A 289 6.59 10.12 -10.96
C VAL A 289 7.87 10.02 -10.12
N PRO A 290 9.05 10.13 -10.74
CA PRO A 290 10.32 10.10 -10.01
C PRO A 290 10.40 11.23 -8.98
N LYS A 291 11.10 10.99 -7.87
CA LYS A 291 11.22 11.98 -6.78
C LYS A 291 11.93 13.26 -7.19
N ASP A 292 12.77 13.20 -8.23
CA ASP A 292 13.63 14.27 -8.72
C ASP A 292 13.11 14.94 -10.01
N THR A 293 11.98 14.49 -10.53
CA THR A 293 11.46 14.89 -11.84
C THR A 293 10.06 15.51 -11.70
N LEU A 294 9.77 16.57 -12.47
CA LEU A 294 8.43 17.15 -12.56
C LEU A 294 7.51 16.20 -13.33
N MET A 295 6.26 16.06 -12.89
CA MET A 295 5.29 15.18 -13.56
C MET A 295 5.13 15.53 -15.05
N THR A 296 5.05 16.82 -15.38
CA THR A 296 4.91 17.35 -16.75
C THR A 296 6.12 17.13 -17.64
N ASP A 297 7.27 16.69 -17.10
CA ASP A 297 8.44 16.33 -17.91
C ASP A 297 8.42 14.84 -18.32
N LEU A 298 7.42 14.08 -17.89
CA LEU A 298 7.13 12.74 -18.39
C LEU A 298 6.29 12.82 -19.66
N SER A 299 6.50 11.87 -20.58
CA SER A 299 5.86 11.87 -21.90
C SER A 299 4.33 11.85 -21.80
N GLU A 300 3.82 11.13 -20.81
CA GLU A 300 2.42 10.89 -20.46
C GLU A 300 1.69 12.18 -20.07
N PHE A 301 2.41 13.11 -19.45
CA PHE A 301 1.86 14.35 -18.90
C PHE A 301 2.42 15.61 -19.57
N SER A 302 3.23 15.45 -20.62
CA SER A 302 3.91 16.55 -21.32
C SER A 302 2.95 17.63 -21.85
N SER A 303 1.73 17.24 -22.23
CA SER A 303 0.67 18.15 -22.67
C SER A 303 0.12 19.07 -21.58
N LEU A 304 0.42 18.80 -20.30
CA LEU A 304 0.00 19.62 -19.16
C LEU A 304 0.99 20.74 -18.83
N LYS A 305 2.13 20.81 -19.53
CA LYS A 305 3.15 21.83 -19.29
C LYS A 305 2.60 23.23 -19.56
N GLY A 306 2.75 24.13 -18.59
CA GLY A 306 2.19 25.49 -18.61
C GLY A 306 0.67 25.56 -18.38
N VAL A 307 0.01 24.43 -18.15
CA VAL A 307 -1.42 24.36 -17.85
C VAL A 307 -1.61 24.38 -16.33
N LYS A 308 -2.74 24.92 -15.89
CA LYS A 308 -3.15 24.87 -14.48
C LYS A 308 -4.18 23.77 -14.25
N THR A 309 -4.18 23.20 -13.05
CA THR A 309 -5.26 22.36 -12.55
C THR A 309 -6.55 23.18 -12.43
N PHE A 310 -7.69 22.51 -12.25
CA PHE A 310 -8.99 23.18 -12.10
C PHE A 310 -9.06 24.09 -10.85
N ASP A 311 -8.27 23.78 -9.82
CA ASP A 311 -8.13 24.56 -8.58
C ASP A 311 -7.02 25.63 -8.64
N GLY A 312 -6.37 25.79 -9.80
CA GLY A 312 -5.42 26.87 -10.09
C GLY A 312 -3.96 26.59 -9.74
N ARG A 313 -3.63 25.38 -9.26
CA ARG A 313 -2.24 24.91 -9.08
C ARG A 313 -1.55 24.70 -10.43
N GLU A 314 -0.22 24.76 -10.41
CA GLU A 314 0.61 24.43 -11.57
C GLU A 314 0.80 22.92 -11.66
N TRP A 315 0.59 22.34 -12.86
CA TRP A 315 0.77 20.89 -13.05
C TRP A 315 2.22 20.45 -12.81
N GLU A 316 3.20 21.33 -13.01
CA GLU A 316 4.62 21.07 -12.76
C GLU A 316 4.89 20.67 -11.30
N THR A 317 4.19 21.29 -10.35
CA THR A 317 4.40 21.07 -8.92
C THR A 317 3.46 20.03 -8.32
N THR A 318 2.56 19.46 -9.13
CA THR A 318 1.58 18.49 -8.64
C THR A 318 2.24 17.13 -8.43
N ARG A 319 2.07 16.55 -7.23
CA ARG A 319 2.72 15.31 -6.76
C ARG A 319 1.69 14.21 -6.49
N GLY A 320 0.81 13.96 -7.46
CA GLY A 320 -0.27 12.98 -7.36
C GLY A 320 -1.48 13.43 -8.18
N VAL A 321 -2.10 12.51 -8.92
CA VAL A 321 -3.39 12.75 -9.55
C VAL A 321 -4.15 11.45 -9.76
N GLY A 322 -5.40 11.44 -9.32
CA GLY A 322 -6.34 10.36 -9.54
C GLY A 322 -7.17 10.57 -10.79
N GLY A 323 -6.72 10.00 -11.92
CA GLY A 323 -7.52 9.90 -13.13
C GLY A 323 -7.62 11.21 -13.93
N ILE A 324 -6.68 11.41 -14.85
CA ILE A 324 -6.73 12.46 -15.87
C ILE A 324 -6.80 11.84 -17.27
N THR A 325 -7.70 12.33 -18.12
CA THR A 325 -7.84 11.83 -19.49
C THR A 325 -6.96 12.60 -20.45
N ILE A 326 -6.01 11.92 -21.10
CA ILE A 326 -5.10 12.49 -22.09
C ILE A 326 -5.02 11.52 -23.27
N GLY A 327 -5.36 12.00 -24.48
CA GLY A 327 -5.24 11.20 -25.70
C GLY A 327 -6.02 9.87 -25.69
N GLY A 328 -7.20 9.83 -25.05
CA GLY A 328 -8.02 8.62 -24.95
C GLY A 328 -7.52 7.58 -23.94
N LYS A 329 -6.55 7.95 -23.11
CA LYS A 329 -6.05 7.17 -21.97
C LYS A 329 -6.41 7.88 -20.68
N VAL A 330 -6.54 7.13 -19.59
CA VAL A 330 -6.73 7.70 -18.26
C VAL A 330 -5.47 7.42 -17.46
N TYR A 331 -4.92 8.46 -16.84
CA TYR A 331 -3.68 8.38 -16.10
C TYR A 331 -3.89 8.64 -14.61
N THR A 332 -3.30 7.80 -13.78
CA THR A 332 -3.06 8.05 -12.37
C THR A 332 -1.58 8.36 -12.19
N ALA A 333 -1.22 9.44 -11.52
CA ALA A 333 0.16 9.69 -11.14
C ALA A 333 0.36 9.37 -9.66
N ILE A 334 1.36 8.54 -9.37
CA ILE A 334 1.79 8.17 -8.03
C ILE A 334 3.27 8.50 -7.88
N THR A 335 3.73 8.82 -6.68
CA THR A 335 5.06 9.41 -6.52
C THR A 335 6.03 8.49 -5.82
N GLU A 336 7.25 8.38 -6.37
CA GLU A 336 8.34 7.57 -5.82
C GLU A 336 8.63 7.89 -4.35
N GLU A 337 8.65 9.17 -3.98
CA GLU A 337 8.96 9.60 -2.62
C GLU A 337 7.90 9.13 -1.59
N ASN A 338 6.63 9.05 -1.97
CA ASN A 338 5.59 8.53 -1.08
C ASN A 338 5.59 7.00 -1.03
N LEU A 339 5.89 6.33 -2.14
CA LEU A 339 6.05 4.87 -2.15
C LEU A 339 7.18 4.46 -1.20
N LEU A 340 8.31 5.17 -1.23
CA LEU A 340 9.52 4.75 -0.55
C LEU A 340 9.77 5.44 0.79
N GLY A 341 8.96 6.43 1.17
CA GLY A 341 9.19 7.17 2.41
C GLY A 341 10.37 8.13 2.33
N GLU A 342 10.58 8.71 1.15
CA GLU A 342 11.67 9.64 0.85
C GLU A 342 11.13 11.07 0.65
N ASP A 343 12.03 12.02 0.37
CA ASP A 343 11.66 13.40 0.03
C ASP A 343 11.69 13.62 -1.49
N CYS A 344 10.75 14.45 -1.97
CA CYS A 344 10.79 15.00 -3.32
C CYS A 344 11.96 15.97 -3.45
N THR A 345 12.83 15.75 -4.44
CA THR A 345 14.01 16.58 -4.73
C THR A 345 13.85 17.40 -6.02
N ALA A 346 12.71 17.26 -6.72
CA ALA A 346 12.42 18.06 -7.90
C ALA A 346 12.36 19.56 -7.57
N THR A 347 12.75 20.40 -8.54
CA THR A 347 12.67 21.85 -8.44
C THR A 347 11.91 22.46 -9.60
N TYR A 348 11.17 23.53 -9.33
CA TYR A 348 10.46 24.30 -10.35
C TYR A 348 10.63 25.80 -10.09
N LYS A 349 11.04 26.54 -11.13
CA LYS A 349 11.32 27.99 -11.05
C LYS A 349 12.26 28.35 -9.87
N GLY A 350 13.28 27.52 -9.65
CA GLY A 350 14.27 27.69 -8.57
C GLY A 350 13.76 27.41 -7.16
N LYS A 351 12.58 26.79 -7.00
CA LYS A 351 12.01 26.42 -5.70
C LYS A 351 11.83 24.90 -5.59
N PRO A 352 12.04 24.30 -4.42
CA PRO A 352 11.71 22.90 -4.19
C PRO A 352 10.22 22.63 -4.42
N VAL A 353 9.91 21.50 -5.05
CA VAL A 353 8.54 20.98 -5.12
C VAL A 353 8.27 20.19 -3.84
N SER A 354 7.17 20.49 -3.15
CA SER A 354 6.76 19.76 -1.95
C SER A 354 6.06 18.46 -2.32
N GLY A 355 6.49 17.34 -1.71
CA GLY A 355 5.89 16.01 -1.90
C GLY A 355 6.02 15.13 -0.66
N PHE A 356 6.03 15.71 0.54
CA PHE A 356 6.17 14.95 1.78
C PHE A 356 4.81 14.67 2.43
N TYR A 357 4.67 13.46 2.97
CA TYR A 357 3.47 12.99 3.65
C TYR A 357 3.86 12.27 4.93
N THR A 358 2.97 12.29 5.92
CA THR A 358 3.18 11.60 7.20
C THR A 358 3.38 10.09 6.99
N LYS A 359 4.31 9.51 7.76
CA LYS A 359 4.57 8.06 7.77
C LYS A 359 3.27 7.27 7.87
N GLY A 360 3.07 6.28 7.01
CA GLY A 360 1.82 5.51 6.95
C GLY A 360 0.76 6.07 6.00
N TYR A 361 0.88 7.31 5.52
CA TYR A 361 -0.08 7.89 4.59
C TYR A 361 0.28 7.54 3.14
N SER A 362 -0.64 6.87 2.44
CA SER A 362 -0.44 6.45 1.05
C SER A 362 -1.22 7.34 0.09
N THR A 363 -0.50 8.16 -0.68
CA THR A 363 -1.06 8.84 -1.85
C THR A 363 -1.39 7.85 -2.96
N THR A 364 -0.62 6.76 -3.09
CA THR A 364 -0.84 5.76 -4.16
C THR A 364 -2.23 5.14 -4.07
N SER A 365 -2.64 4.69 -2.89
CA SER A 365 -3.98 4.12 -2.70
C SER A 365 -5.08 5.17 -2.82
N HIS A 366 -4.80 6.39 -2.38
CA HIS A 366 -5.72 7.52 -2.51
C HIS A 366 -6.01 7.87 -3.98
N GLU A 367 -4.96 8.16 -4.77
CA GLU A 367 -5.10 8.55 -6.18
C GLU A 367 -5.66 7.42 -7.04
N PHE A 368 -5.31 6.17 -6.73
CA PHE A 368 -5.90 5.05 -7.44
C PHE A 368 -7.36 4.81 -7.06
N ALA A 369 -7.78 5.09 -5.82
CA ALA A 369 -9.19 5.03 -5.42
C ALA A 369 -10.05 6.07 -6.18
N HIS A 370 -9.54 7.30 -6.37
CA HIS A 370 -10.16 8.28 -7.28
C HIS A 370 -10.36 7.72 -8.68
N THR A 371 -9.32 7.07 -9.21
CA THR A 371 -9.35 6.49 -10.56
C THR A 371 -10.40 5.37 -10.68
N LEU A 372 -10.44 4.47 -9.70
CA LEU A 372 -11.46 3.42 -9.65
C LEU A 372 -12.86 4.03 -9.57
N HIS A 373 -13.07 4.97 -8.66
CA HIS A 373 -14.36 5.62 -8.45
C HIS A 373 -14.90 6.28 -9.71
N LEU A 374 -14.08 7.12 -10.36
CA LEU A 374 -14.53 7.99 -11.44
C LEU A 374 -14.62 7.28 -12.80
N PHE A 375 -13.79 6.25 -13.03
CA PHE A 375 -13.63 5.65 -14.37
C PHE A 375 -13.98 4.16 -14.45
N VAL A 376 -13.94 3.43 -13.34
CA VAL A 376 -14.08 1.96 -13.34
C VAL A 376 -15.38 1.50 -12.68
N LEU A 377 -15.74 2.05 -11.52
CA LEU A 377 -16.96 1.67 -10.80
C LEU A 377 -18.22 1.95 -11.62
N GLU A 378 -19.21 1.07 -11.49
CA GLU A 378 -20.50 1.26 -12.17
C GLU A 378 -21.35 2.30 -11.46
N LYS A 379 -22.44 2.73 -12.11
CA LYS A 379 -23.37 3.69 -11.53
C LYS A 379 -23.99 3.22 -10.21
N ALA A 380 -24.21 1.92 -10.04
CA ALA A 380 -24.70 1.36 -8.79
C ALA A 380 -23.68 1.54 -7.65
N ASP A 381 -22.40 1.26 -7.92
CA ASP A 381 -21.31 1.42 -6.95
C ASP A 381 -21.06 2.89 -6.61
N GLN A 382 -21.03 3.76 -7.64
CA GLN A 382 -20.94 5.21 -7.46
C GLN A 382 -22.08 5.72 -6.58
N LYS A 383 -23.30 5.23 -6.80
CA LYS A 383 -24.47 5.65 -6.01
C LYS A 383 -24.31 5.32 -4.52
N ILE A 384 -23.71 4.19 -4.15
CA ILE A 384 -23.44 3.84 -2.74
C ILE A 384 -22.58 4.92 -2.09
N ILE A 385 -21.53 5.37 -2.80
CA ILE A 385 -20.62 6.42 -2.35
C ILE A 385 -21.36 7.77 -2.26
N THR A 386 -22.11 8.13 -3.30
CA THR A 386 -22.89 9.36 -3.38
C THR A 386 -23.90 9.46 -2.23
N ASP A 387 -24.64 8.39 -1.96
CA ASP A 387 -25.64 8.36 -0.90
C ASP A 387 -25.00 8.53 0.48
N ALA A 388 -23.88 7.84 0.73
CA ALA A 388 -23.13 7.96 1.99
C ALA A 388 -22.56 9.36 2.19
N TYR A 389 -21.92 9.94 1.17
CA TYR A 389 -21.40 11.31 1.22
C TYR A 389 -22.50 12.33 1.50
N ASN A 390 -23.64 12.23 0.81
CA ASN A 390 -24.77 13.14 1.01
C ASN A 390 -25.39 12.99 2.41
N ALA A 391 -25.47 11.78 2.95
CA ALA A 391 -25.91 11.55 4.32
C ALA A 391 -24.99 12.25 5.32
N ARG A 392 -23.66 12.16 5.15
CA ARG A 392 -22.69 12.91 5.95
C ARG A 392 -22.84 14.42 5.80
N LYS A 393 -22.98 14.94 4.58
CA LYS A 393 -23.25 16.40 4.39
C LYS A 393 -24.54 16.85 5.06
N ALA A 394 -25.57 16.00 5.14
CA ALA A 394 -26.81 16.34 5.84
C ALA A 394 -26.61 16.43 7.37
N ILE A 395 -25.85 15.50 7.96
CA ILE A 395 -25.53 15.50 9.40
C ILE A 395 -24.61 16.68 9.75
N ALA A 396 -23.61 16.98 8.92
CA ALA A 396 -22.67 18.08 9.15
C ALA A 396 -23.33 19.46 9.28
N LYS A 397 -24.53 19.65 8.70
CA LYS A 397 -25.30 20.90 8.86
C LYS A 397 -25.72 21.16 10.30
N THR A 398 -25.93 20.12 11.10
CA THR A 398 -26.36 20.23 12.50
C THR A 398 -25.23 19.92 13.49
N LYS A 399 -24.18 19.22 13.05
CA LYS A 399 -23.01 18.85 13.86
C LYS A 399 -21.70 19.09 13.12
N PRO A 400 -21.36 20.34 12.74
CA PRO A 400 -20.16 20.62 11.95
C PRO A 400 -18.87 20.35 12.72
N ASP A 401 -18.88 20.47 14.05
CA ASP A 401 -17.69 20.33 14.91
C ASP A 401 -17.47 18.91 15.45
N ASP A 402 -18.30 17.94 15.07
CA ASP A 402 -18.17 16.54 15.53
C ASP A 402 -16.95 15.88 14.87
N PRO A 403 -15.92 15.46 15.64
CA PRO A 403 -14.70 14.89 15.08
C PRO A 403 -14.89 13.50 14.47
N ASP A 404 -16.00 12.80 14.74
CA ASP A 404 -16.33 11.52 14.09
C ASP A 404 -17.25 11.70 12.87
N GLN A 405 -17.45 12.96 12.45
CA GLN A 405 -18.32 13.29 11.32
C GLN A 405 -17.79 12.76 10.00
N TRP A 406 -16.48 12.82 9.77
CA TRP A 406 -15.82 12.31 8.58
C TRP A 406 -14.64 11.41 8.97
N VAL A 407 -14.18 10.59 8.04
CA VAL A 407 -12.99 9.74 8.24
C VAL A 407 -11.72 10.55 8.55
N ASP A 408 -11.71 11.84 8.21
CA ASP A 408 -10.60 12.76 8.47
C ASP A 408 -10.89 13.78 9.59
N GLY A 409 -12.00 13.65 10.33
CA GLY A 409 -12.34 14.59 11.40
C GLY A 409 -13.65 15.34 11.17
N ARG A 410 -13.71 16.59 11.64
CA ARG A 410 -14.93 17.42 11.58
C ARG A 410 -15.20 18.01 10.19
N GLU A 411 -16.35 18.65 9.99
CA GLU A 411 -16.68 19.32 8.73
C GLU A 411 -15.63 20.37 8.36
N GLY A 412 -15.24 20.41 7.08
CA GLY A 412 -14.13 21.23 6.60
C GLY A 412 -12.80 20.46 6.48
N CYS A 413 -12.74 19.21 6.96
CA CYS A 413 -11.63 18.30 6.69
C CYS A 413 -11.56 17.90 5.20
N TYR A 414 -10.45 17.30 4.81
CA TYR A 414 -10.17 16.91 3.42
C TYR A 414 -11.24 15.99 2.82
N ALA A 415 -11.62 14.92 3.52
CA ALA A 415 -12.70 14.02 3.11
C ALA A 415 -14.08 14.72 2.93
N SER A 416 -14.33 15.87 3.58
CA SER A 416 -15.61 16.57 3.47
C SER A 416 -15.76 17.43 2.21
N GLN A 417 -14.65 17.69 1.49
CA GLN A 417 -14.60 18.64 0.39
C GLN A 417 -15.37 18.16 -0.84
N THR A 418 -15.20 16.89 -1.22
CA THR A 418 -15.92 16.27 -2.33
C THR A 418 -16.21 14.80 -2.05
N GLU A 419 -17.20 14.26 -2.75
CA GLU A 419 -17.52 12.83 -2.74
C GLU A 419 -16.32 11.96 -3.16
N ALA A 420 -15.49 12.45 -4.08
CA ALA A 420 -14.31 11.73 -4.54
C ALA A 420 -13.26 11.64 -3.43
N GLU A 421 -12.97 12.75 -2.73
CA GLU A 421 -12.03 12.76 -1.60
C GLU A 421 -12.53 11.88 -0.45
N PHE A 422 -13.83 11.91 -0.17
CA PHE A 422 -14.46 11.05 0.81
C PHE A 422 -14.18 9.58 0.54
N PHE A 423 -14.42 9.11 -0.68
CA PHE A 423 -14.17 7.71 -1.04
C PHE A 423 -12.69 7.34 -1.01
N ALA A 424 -11.83 8.23 -1.48
CA ALA A 424 -10.39 7.99 -1.50
C ALA A 424 -9.82 7.87 -0.06
N GLN A 425 -10.30 8.70 0.87
CA GLN A 425 -9.90 8.64 2.28
C GLN A 425 -10.48 7.43 3.02
N LEU A 426 -11.73 7.04 2.74
CA LEU A 426 -12.28 5.77 3.23
C LEU A 426 -11.49 4.56 2.71
N SER A 427 -11.04 4.60 1.46
CA SER A 427 -10.17 3.55 0.89
C SER A 427 -8.84 3.47 1.64
N ASN A 428 -8.21 4.61 1.93
CA ASN A 428 -7.00 4.64 2.75
C ASN A 428 -7.24 4.09 4.15
N ALA A 429 -8.31 4.51 4.82
CA ALA A 429 -8.63 4.07 6.18
C ALA A 429 -8.91 2.56 6.24
N TYR A 430 -9.61 2.03 5.24
CA TYR A 430 -9.81 0.60 5.08
C TYR A 430 -8.48 -0.14 4.91
N LEU A 431 -7.56 0.37 4.09
CA LEU A 431 -6.27 -0.29 3.87
C LEU A 431 -5.28 -0.10 5.03
N GLY A 432 -5.58 0.77 5.99
CA GLY A 432 -4.69 1.14 7.09
C GLY A 432 -3.61 2.16 6.70
N THR A 433 -3.88 2.97 5.67
CA THR A 433 -2.93 3.92 5.05
C THR A 433 -3.36 5.39 5.10
N ASN A 434 -4.26 5.75 6.02
CA ASN A 434 -4.77 7.09 6.31
C ASN A 434 -4.19 7.70 7.59
N THR A 435 -2.91 7.46 7.89
CA THR A 435 -2.30 8.00 9.13
C THR A 435 -2.14 9.52 9.09
N GLY A 436 -1.82 10.07 10.26
CA GLY A 436 -1.55 11.49 10.45
C GLY A 436 -2.81 12.31 10.74
N ASN A 437 -2.69 13.61 10.56
CA ASN A 437 -3.77 14.56 10.83
C ASN A 437 -4.26 15.17 9.52
N ASP A 438 -5.51 15.57 9.51
CA ASP A 438 -6.08 16.34 8.42
C ASP A 438 -5.35 17.69 8.29
N PRO A 439 -4.90 18.07 7.09
CA PRO A 439 -4.14 19.31 6.90
C PRO A 439 -4.99 20.58 7.04
N SER A 440 -6.32 20.47 6.96
CA SER A 440 -7.23 21.62 6.98
C SER A 440 -7.74 21.90 8.39
N THR A 441 -8.18 20.87 9.11
CA THR A 441 -8.76 21.01 10.46
C THR A 441 -7.77 20.70 11.58
N GLY A 442 -6.68 19.98 11.27
CA GLY A 442 -5.71 19.49 12.25
C GLY A 442 -6.17 18.26 13.04
N ASP A 443 -7.38 17.76 12.78
CA ASP A 443 -7.96 16.62 13.49
C ASP A 443 -7.21 15.32 13.14
N PRO A 444 -7.11 14.35 14.07
CA PRO A 444 -6.52 13.07 13.76
C PRO A 444 -7.39 12.31 12.76
N ARG A 445 -6.76 11.70 11.75
CA ARG A 445 -7.45 10.87 10.78
C ARG A 445 -7.76 9.50 11.34
N GLN A 446 -8.90 8.95 10.95
CA GLN A 446 -9.28 7.57 11.22
C GLN A 446 -8.59 6.65 10.21
N ASN A 447 -8.00 5.56 10.72
CA ASN A 447 -7.12 4.70 9.92
C ASN A 447 -7.41 3.20 10.11
N THR A 448 -8.67 2.82 10.29
CA THR A 448 -9.02 1.41 10.52
C THR A 448 -10.23 0.98 9.71
N LYS A 449 -10.24 -0.30 9.32
CA LYS A 449 -11.40 -0.97 8.74
C LYS A 449 -12.61 -0.94 9.66
N ASP A 450 -12.39 -1.11 10.96
CA ASP A 450 -13.47 -1.13 11.94
C ASP A 450 -14.17 0.21 12.02
N TRP A 451 -13.44 1.32 11.87
CA TRP A 451 -14.07 2.63 11.76
C TRP A 451 -14.96 2.69 10.52
N VAL A 452 -14.45 2.32 9.33
CA VAL A 452 -15.22 2.30 8.08
C VAL A 452 -16.45 1.39 8.18
N LYS A 453 -16.30 0.21 8.77
CA LYS A 453 -17.40 -0.75 8.98
C LYS A 453 -18.51 -0.19 9.87
N THR A 454 -18.13 0.49 10.94
CA THR A 454 -19.06 1.03 11.95
C THR A 454 -19.78 2.26 11.41
N HIS A 455 -19.04 3.13 10.71
CA HIS A 455 -19.49 4.46 10.34
C HIS A 455 -20.05 4.55 8.92
N GLU A 456 -19.61 3.66 8.03
CA GLU A 456 -19.98 3.63 6.61
C GLU A 456 -20.27 2.20 6.12
N PRO A 457 -21.26 1.49 6.70
CA PRO A 457 -21.43 0.05 6.48
C PRO A 457 -21.67 -0.36 5.02
N GLU A 458 -22.35 0.46 4.22
CA GLU A 458 -22.56 0.15 2.80
C GLU A 458 -21.30 0.41 1.96
N VAL A 459 -20.56 1.48 2.25
CA VAL A 459 -19.26 1.74 1.62
C VAL A 459 -18.24 0.67 2.04
N PHE A 460 -18.29 0.21 3.30
CA PHE A 460 -17.49 -0.91 3.78
C PHE A 460 -17.74 -2.19 2.98
N LYS A 461 -19.00 -2.57 2.72
CA LYS A 461 -19.32 -3.73 1.88
C LYS A 461 -18.77 -3.58 0.45
N LEU A 462 -18.84 -2.38 -0.11
CA LEU A 462 -18.22 -2.07 -1.39
C LEU A 462 -16.69 -2.28 -1.31
N LEU A 463 -16.02 -1.69 -0.32
CA LEU A 463 -14.57 -1.83 -0.13
C LEU A 463 -14.15 -3.29 0.16
N GLU A 464 -14.93 -4.06 0.91
CA GLU A 464 -14.72 -5.50 1.11
C GLU A 464 -14.79 -6.26 -0.21
N ARG A 465 -15.75 -5.95 -1.10
CA ARG A 465 -15.80 -6.55 -2.43
C ARG A 465 -14.59 -6.18 -3.28
N LEU A 466 -14.21 -4.90 -3.28
CA LEU A 466 -13.12 -4.40 -4.11
C LEU A 466 -11.75 -4.91 -3.64
N TYR A 467 -11.51 -4.89 -2.33
CA TYR A 467 -10.20 -5.09 -1.72
C TYR A 467 -10.06 -6.42 -0.99
N SER A 468 -11.16 -7.18 -0.79
CA SER A 468 -11.19 -8.53 -0.22
C SER A 468 -10.40 -8.68 1.08
N GLY A 469 -10.64 -7.82 2.05
CA GLY A 469 -9.95 -7.92 3.33
C GLY A 469 -8.47 -7.51 3.29
N ALA A 470 -7.95 -6.96 2.19
CA ALA A 470 -6.56 -6.56 2.08
C ALA A 470 -6.16 -5.45 3.07
N THR A 471 -4.92 -5.49 3.54
CA THR A 471 -4.28 -4.46 4.36
C THR A 471 -2.96 -4.07 3.72
N VAL A 472 -2.56 -2.82 3.91
CA VAL A 472 -1.29 -2.30 3.41
C VAL A 472 -0.51 -1.77 4.61
N SER A 473 0.24 -2.64 5.26
CA SER A 473 1.14 -2.25 6.34
C SER A 473 2.32 -1.43 5.81
N ASN A 474 2.84 -0.53 6.64
CA ASN A 474 4.07 0.25 6.41
C ASN A 474 4.13 1.02 5.08
N ALA A 475 2.99 1.49 4.56
CA ALA A 475 3.01 2.44 3.44
C ALA A 475 3.77 3.72 3.84
N ASN A 476 4.47 4.35 2.90
CA ASN A 476 5.27 5.55 3.15
C ASN A 476 6.15 5.39 4.40
N PRO A 477 7.13 4.46 4.39
CA PRO A 477 7.81 3.95 5.59
C PRO A 477 8.83 4.94 6.20
N ARG A 478 8.62 6.26 6.04
CA ARG A 478 9.52 7.33 6.48
C ARG A 478 10.24 7.00 7.79
N PRO A 479 11.57 7.25 7.86
CA PRO A 479 12.38 6.90 9.02
C PRO A 479 11.82 7.46 10.33
#